data_AF-A0A842MRC0-F1
#
_entry.id   AF-A0A842MRC0-F1
#
_cell.length_a   1.000
_cell.length_b   1.000
_cell.length_c   1.000
_cell.angle_alpha   90.00
_cell.angle_beta   90.00
_cell.angle_gamma   90.00
#
_symmetry.space_group_name_H-M   'P 1'
#
loop_
_entity.id
_entity.type
_entity.pdbx_description
1 polymer ?
#
loop_
_entity_poly.entity_id
_entity_poly.type
_entity_poly.pdbx_seq_one_letter_code
_entity_poly.pdbx_strand_id
1 'polypeptide(L)'
;GKSFSTRDMILGKPDAKIPAHGIPGRNRYAAGMTPARFIRIGQAYEGRVFNFIVPEFNDWFKYKGMVEPLKLAMERGIIKYELHREVIGPYRFSGFFSVNYNVATYSKGYQVTISDPNFSLPYDEIILIYGPNGYEFIKIGELVESGMRDVKVVSFNPETLNIELCEVTGYFKHPPSRIYEVKLRSGRRVKVTAGHSLFTLTDDGMIVAMPTTLLKPGDFIAIPRYLPQAPEPLIELNVAKLLFDAGVKGVFLRDKSIAKFFLSIPSVQSFSKMVNRPCSTVCYWKKNSMLPLKLYVKFFESFKGLSAEAKLHVAKGKDFPAIIRLDEDFAWFLGFYLAEGDFHRGRYVRLGTKNSEYAQRIMKFAEKLGVKATYNGKVVTLNSVLLVELLKALKIGRVSHEKRIPAIVFNLPLDYVKAFIDG
;
A
#
# COMPACT_ATOMS: atom_id res chain seq x y z
N GLY A 1 13.58 -33.07 -13.94
CA GLY A 1 13.70 -34.47 -14.43
C GLY A 1 13.33 -35.51 -13.38
N LYS A 2 12.20 -35.37 -12.67
CA LYS A 2 11.79 -36.28 -11.57
C LYS A 2 10.51 -37.10 -11.87
N SER A 3 9.84 -36.82 -12.98
CA SER A 3 8.52 -37.42 -13.30
C SER A 3 8.64 -38.88 -13.77
N PHE A 4 9.77 -39.27 -14.39
CA PHE A 4 9.96 -40.62 -14.92
C PHE A 4 10.27 -41.67 -13.83
N SER A 5 10.97 -41.30 -12.76
CA SER A 5 11.31 -42.24 -11.67
C SER A 5 10.08 -42.71 -10.88
N THR A 6 9.11 -41.82 -10.64
CA THR A 6 7.86 -42.20 -9.95
C THR A 6 6.99 -43.11 -10.81
N ARG A 7 6.94 -42.87 -12.13
CA ARG A 7 6.25 -43.75 -13.08
C ARG A 7 6.90 -45.14 -13.10
N ASP A 8 8.23 -45.18 -13.25
CA ASP A 8 8.99 -46.43 -13.38
C ASP A 8 8.95 -47.27 -12.09
N MET A 9 8.92 -46.63 -10.92
CA MET A 9 8.75 -47.32 -9.62
C MET A 9 7.35 -47.94 -9.48
N ILE A 10 6.31 -47.30 -10.01
CA ILE A 10 4.91 -47.71 -9.78
C ILE A 10 4.43 -48.72 -10.83
N LEU A 11 4.74 -48.49 -12.10
CA LEU A 11 4.40 -49.40 -13.19
C LEU A 11 5.37 -50.56 -13.30
N GLY A 12 6.54 -50.44 -12.68
CA GLY A 12 7.68 -51.29 -12.94
C GLY A 12 8.35 -50.89 -14.25
N LYS A 13 9.65 -51.18 -14.33
CA LYS A 13 10.46 -51.04 -15.54
C LYS A 13 11.24 -52.32 -15.73
N PRO A 14 10.71 -53.26 -16.54
CA PRO A 14 11.33 -54.56 -16.77
C PRO A 14 12.78 -54.45 -17.22
N ASP A 15 13.06 -53.52 -18.14
CA ASP A 15 14.40 -53.27 -18.71
C ASP A 15 15.41 -52.79 -17.67
N ALA A 16 14.93 -52.12 -16.61
CA ALA A 16 15.75 -51.66 -15.49
C ALA A 16 15.69 -52.62 -14.29
N LYS A 17 15.04 -53.77 -14.43
CA LYS A 17 14.79 -54.76 -13.35
C LYS A 17 14.09 -54.16 -12.12
N ILE A 18 13.27 -53.13 -12.32
CA ILE A 18 12.48 -52.52 -11.25
C ILE A 18 11.07 -53.14 -11.29
N PRO A 19 10.64 -53.91 -10.28
CA PRO A 19 9.27 -54.42 -10.22
C PRO A 19 8.27 -53.30 -9.90
N ALA A 20 7.02 -53.47 -10.32
CA ALA A 20 5.94 -52.53 -10.01
C ALA A 20 5.71 -52.45 -8.49
N HIS A 21 5.63 -51.24 -7.94
CA HIS A 21 5.43 -50.99 -6.51
C HIS A 21 4.08 -50.31 -6.25
N GLY A 22 3.28 -50.86 -5.32
CA GLY A 22 1.96 -50.34 -4.92
C GLY A 22 0.80 -51.28 -5.28
N ILE A 23 -0.44 -50.89 -4.95
CA ILE A 23 -1.64 -51.72 -5.21
C ILE A 23 -2.01 -51.61 -6.70
N PRO A 24 -1.88 -52.69 -7.50
CA PRO A 24 -2.23 -52.66 -8.92
C PRO A 24 -3.67 -52.19 -9.13
N GLY A 25 -3.90 -51.34 -10.14
CA GLY A 25 -5.23 -50.84 -10.52
C GLY A 25 -5.76 -49.62 -9.74
N ARG A 26 -5.19 -49.27 -8.57
CA ARG A 26 -5.68 -48.15 -7.73
C ARG A 26 -4.84 -46.86 -7.78
N ASN A 27 -3.76 -46.84 -8.55
CA ASN A 27 -2.96 -45.64 -8.79
C ASN A 27 -3.46 -44.88 -10.03
N ARG A 28 -3.43 -43.54 -9.97
CA ARG A 28 -3.76 -42.63 -11.08
C ARG A 28 -2.65 -41.61 -11.26
N TYR A 29 -1.90 -41.73 -12.35
CA TYR A 29 -0.82 -40.81 -12.68
C TYR A 29 -1.38 -39.54 -13.33
N ALA A 30 -1.10 -38.37 -12.74
CA ALA A 30 -1.69 -37.09 -13.13
C ALA A 30 -0.67 -36.08 -13.70
N ALA A 31 0.50 -36.55 -14.15
CA ALA A 31 1.47 -35.68 -14.81
C ALA A 31 0.90 -35.05 -16.08
N GLY A 32 1.21 -33.77 -16.32
CA GLY A 32 0.71 -33.03 -17.47
C GLY A 32 -0.80 -32.73 -17.42
N MET A 33 -1.50 -33.14 -16.35
CA MET A 33 -2.89 -32.79 -16.13
C MET A 33 -2.98 -31.38 -15.53
N THR A 34 -3.88 -30.54 -16.04
CA THR A 34 -4.15 -29.25 -15.42
C THR A 34 -5.06 -29.41 -14.20
N PRO A 35 -5.00 -28.50 -13.22
CA PRO A 35 -5.90 -28.49 -12.07
C PRO A 35 -7.38 -28.58 -12.45
N ALA A 36 -7.78 -27.81 -13.46
CA ALA A 36 -9.17 -27.77 -13.93
C ALA A 36 -9.62 -29.14 -14.45
N ARG A 37 -8.76 -29.82 -15.21
CA ARG A 37 -9.04 -31.17 -15.70
C ARG A 37 -9.08 -32.18 -14.57
N PHE A 38 -8.21 -32.04 -13.57
CA PHE A 38 -8.20 -32.89 -12.39
C PHE A 38 -9.51 -32.79 -11.59
N ILE A 39 -9.96 -31.56 -11.31
CA ILE A 39 -11.23 -31.32 -10.62
C ILE A 39 -12.41 -31.88 -11.43
N ARG A 40 -12.43 -31.70 -12.75
CA ARG A 40 -13.45 -32.32 -13.61
C ARG A 40 -13.51 -33.83 -13.51
N ILE A 41 -12.36 -34.51 -13.64
CA ILE A 41 -12.37 -35.98 -13.59
C ILE A 41 -12.67 -36.49 -12.19
N GLY A 42 -12.35 -35.71 -11.14
CA GLY A 42 -12.53 -36.11 -9.76
C GLY A 42 -13.95 -36.57 -9.43
N GLN A 43 -14.96 -35.98 -10.09
CA GLN A 43 -16.35 -36.38 -9.94
C GLN A 43 -16.59 -37.85 -10.32
N ALA A 44 -15.95 -38.34 -11.38
CA ALA A 44 -16.07 -39.75 -11.81
C ALA A 44 -15.43 -40.74 -10.82
N TYR A 45 -14.66 -40.25 -9.85
CA TYR A 45 -14.00 -41.04 -8.82
C TYR A 45 -14.67 -40.93 -7.44
N GLU A 46 -15.80 -40.22 -7.33
CA GLU A 46 -16.54 -40.12 -6.07
C GLU A 46 -16.91 -41.51 -5.53
N GLY A 47 -16.81 -41.66 -4.20
CA GLY A 47 -17.07 -42.92 -3.52
C GLY A 47 -16.02 -44.01 -3.75
N ARG A 48 -14.94 -43.73 -4.49
CA ARG A 48 -13.87 -44.70 -4.77
C ARG A 48 -12.53 -44.23 -4.20
N VAL A 49 -11.77 -45.17 -3.64
CA VAL A 49 -10.46 -44.89 -3.05
C VAL A 49 -9.36 -45.16 -4.07
N PHE A 50 -8.79 -44.09 -4.62
CA PHE A 50 -7.64 -44.10 -5.52
C PHE A 50 -6.50 -43.27 -4.95
N ASN A 51 -5.27 -43.60 -5.36
CA ASN A 51 -4.08 -42.80 -5.07
C ASN A 51 -3.68 -42.01 -6.32
N PHE A 52 -3.79 -40.68 -6.25
CA PHE A 52 -3.48 -39.76 -7.34
C PHE A 52 -2.05 -39.24 -7.20
N ILE A 53 -1.22 -39.55 -8.18
CA ILE A 53 0.20 -39.22 -8.19
C ILE A 53 0.40 -37.94 -9.00
N VAL A 54 0.80 -36.87 -8.33
CA VAL A 54 0.98 -35.54 -8.94
C VAL A 54 2.47 -35.16 -8.84
N PRO A 55 3.25 -35.36 -9.90
CA PRO A 55 4.70 -35.19 -9.84
C PRO A 55 5.18 -33.73 -9.85
N GLU A 56 4.36 -32.80 -10.33
CA GLU A 56 4.69 -31.35 -10.38
C GLU A 56 3.62 -30.55 -9.64
N PHE A 57 3.45 -30.82 -8.34
CA PHE A 57 2.32 -30.27 -7.57
C PHE A 57 2.34 -28.73 -7.49
N ASN A 58 3.53 -28.11 -7.49
CA ASN A 58 3.65 -26.64 -7.50
C ASN A 58 3.06 -25.99 -8.76
N ASP A 59 3.10 -26.67 -9.91
CA ASP A 59 2.57 -26.10 -11.16
C ASP A 59 1.05 -25.94 -11.08
N TRP A 60 0.36 -26.74 -10.27
CA TRP A 60 -1.08 -26.63 -10.09
C TRP A 60 -1.51 -25.34 -9.38
N PHE A 61 -0.63 -24.74 -8.55
CA PHE A 61 -0.90 -23.47 -7.87
C PHE A 61 -0.60 -22.24 -8.72
N LYS A 62 0.03 -22.40 -9.89
CA LYS A 62 0.26 -21.30 -10.84
C LYS A 62 -1.00 -20.94 -11.65
N TYR A 63 -2.04 -21.80 -11.63
CA TYR A 63 -3.27 -21.58 -12.39
C TYR A 63 -4.27 -20.71 -11.63
N LYS A 64 -4.53 -19.50 -12.15
CA LYS A 64 -5.47 -18.53 -11.57
C LYS A 64 -6.88 -19.13 -11.48
N GLY A 65 -7.50 -19.00 -10.31
CA GLY A 65 -8.89 -19.45 -10.06
C GLY A 65 -9.05 -20.93 -9.67
N MET A 66 -7.98 -21.72 -9.63
CA MET A 66 -8.05 -23.16 -9.29
C MET A 66 -7.60 -23.49 -7.87
N VAL A 67 -7.08 -22.51 -7.13
CA VAL A 67 -6.57 -22.68 -5.77
C VAL A 67 -7.66 -23.16 -4.81
N GLU A 68 -8.83 -22.51 -4.80
CA GLU A 68 -9.91 -22.86 -3.88
C GLU A 68 -10.55 -24.23 -4.16
N PRO A 69 -10.88 -24.62 -5.42
CA PRO A 69 -11.32 -25.98 -5.72
C PRO A 69 -10.31 -27.07 -5.33
N LEU A 70 -9.01 -26.81 -5.50
CA LEU A 70 -7.95 -27.74 -5.10
C LEU A 70 -7.86 -27.89 -3.57
N LYS A 71 -7.95 -26.77 -2.82
CA LYS A 71 -8.01 -26.81 -1.35
C LYS A 71 -9.20 -27.64 -0.87
N LEU A 72 -10.38 -27.40 -1.43
CA LEU A 72 -11.59 -28.18 -1.12
C LEU A 72 -11.40 -29.67 -1.40
N ALA A 73 -10.72 -30.03 -2.50
CA ALA A 73 -10.39 -31.43 -2.79
C ALA A 73 -9.44 -32.06 -1.76
N MET A 74 -8.45 -31.31 -1.28
CA MET A 74 -7.47 -31.77 -0.29
C MET A 74 -8.07 -31.89 1.12
N GLU A 75 -8.96 -30.97 1.48
CA GLU A 75 -9.68 -30.97 2.76
C GLU A 75 -10.86 -31.95 2.79
N ARG A 76 -11.09 -32.67 1.68
CA ARG A 76 -12.25 -33.56 1.50
C ARG A 76 -13.58 -32.83 1.68
N GLY A 77 -13.62 -31.55 1.30
CA GLY A 77 -14.81 -30.72 1.24
C GLY A 77 -15.69 -31.07 0.03
N ILE A 78 -16.86 -30.44 -0.03
CA ILE A 78 -17.77 -30.58 -1.19
C ILE A 78 -17.27 -29.65 -2.29
N ILE A 79 -16.96 -30.22 -3.45
CA ILE A 79 -16.54 -29.49 -4.62
C ILE A 79 -17.77 -29.24 -5.49
N LYS A 80 -18.11 -27.97 -5.70
CA LYS A 80 -19.09 -27.53 -6.68
C LYS A 80 -18.51 -26.36 -7.45
N TYR A 81 -18.49 -26.47 -8.78
CA TYR A 81 -17.90 -25.45 -9.65
C TYR A 81 -18.76 -25.28 -10.90
N GLU A 82 -19.35 -24.09 -11.06
CA GLU A 82 -20.25 -23.77 -12.17
C GLU A 82 -19.50 -22.98 -13.25
N LEU A 83 -19.45 -23.54 -14.45
CA LEU A 83 -18.97 -22.90 -15.66
C LEU A 83 -20.16 -22.54 -16.54
N HIS A 84 -19.95 -21.59 -17.46
CA HIS A 84 -21.00 -21.15 -18.39
C HIS A 84 -21.53 -22.29 -19.31
N ARG A 85 -20.78 -23.40 -19.43
CA ARG A 85 -21.11 -24.55 -20.28
C ARG A 85 -21.39 -25.85 -19.52
N GLU A 86 -21.04 -25.93 -18.24
CA GLU A 86 -21.15 -27.17 -17.46
C GLU A 86 -21.13 -26.88 -15.96
N VAL A 87 -21.75 -27.75 -15.17
CA VAL A 87 -21.66 -27.72 -13.71
C VAL A 87 -20.91 -28.97 -13.25
N ILE A 88 -19.84 -28.77 -12.49
CA ILE A 88 -19.04 -29.84 -11.89
C ILE A 88 -19.47 -30.00 -10.43
N GLY A 89 -19.77 -31.23 -10.03
CA GLY A 89 -20.28 -31.54 -8.70
C GLY A 89 -21.77 -31.24 -8.49
N PRO A 90 -22.27 -31.24 -7.24
CA PRO A 90 -21.52 -31.42 -6.00
C PRO A 90 -20.97 -32.85 -5.87
N TYR A 91 -19.70 -32.98 -5.50
CA TYR A 91 -19.12 -34.27 -5.14
C TYR A 91 -18.05 -34.09 -4.06
N ARG A 92 -17.75 -35.15 -3.31
CA ARG A 92 -16.64 -35.17 -2.34
C ARG A 92 -15.48 -35.99 -2.90
N PHE A 93 -14.30 -35.38 -2.97
CA PHE A 93 -13.10 -36.10 -3.34
C PHE A 93 -12.59 -36.94 -2.16
N SER A 94 -12.51 -38.26 -2.35
CA SER A 94 -12.12 -39.24 -1.30
C SER A 94 -10.80 -39.95 -1.57
N GLY A 95 -10.12 -39.62 -2.68
CA GLY A 95 -8.82 -40.17 -3.04
C GLY A 95 -7.67 -39.61 -2.20
N PHE A 96 -6.53 -40.31 -2.22
CA PHE A 96 -5.28 -39.86 -1.61
C PHE A 96 -4.41 -39.12 -2.63
N PHE A 97 -3.66 -38.12 -2.18
CA PHE A 97 -2.66 -37.44 -2.98
C PHE A 97 -1.26 -37.96 -2.65
N SER A 98 -0.54 -38.43 -3.65
CA SER A 98 0.89 -38.71 -3.59
C SER A 98 1.61 -37.65 -4.44
N VAL A 99 2.03 -36.59 -3.77
CA VAL A 99 2.65 -35.42 -4.40
C VAL A 99 4.16 -35.51 -4.26
N ASN A 100 4.89 -35.23 -5.34
CA ASN A 100 6.33 -35.02 -5.21
C ASN A 100 6.54 -33.60 -4.70
N TYR A 101 6.74 -33.43 -3.38
CA TYR A 101 7.36 -32.21 -2.89
C TYR A 101 8.82 -32.22 -3.31
N ASN A 102 9.37 -31.05 -3.65
CA ASN A 102 10.78 -30.92 -3.93
C ASN A 102 11.57 -31.42 -2.72
N VAL A 103 12.05 -32.66 -2.81
CA VAL A 103 12.79 -33.42 -1.80
C VAL A 103 14.06 -33.94 -2.48
N ALA A 104 15.17 -33.90 -1.76
CA ALA A 104 16.41 -34.59 -2.10
C ALA A 104 16.54 -35.81 -1.20
N THR A 105 16.86 -36.95 -1.80
CA THR A 105 17.04 -38.22 -1.11
C THR A 105 18.54 -38.47 -0.90
N TYR A 106 18.89 -38.83 0.33
CA TYR A 106 20.25 -39.17 0.75
C TYR A 106 20.24 -40.57 1.38
N SER A 107 21.41 -41.19 1.55
CA SER A 107 21.54 -42.48 2.25
C SER A 107 21.01 -42.46 3.69
N LYS A 108 20.93 -41.27 4.30
CA LYS A 108 20.42 -41.03 5.66
C LYS A 108 18.92 -40.68 5.74
N GLY A 109 18.17 -40.78 4.64
CA GLY A 109 16.76 -40.40 4.56
C GLY A 109 16.52 -39.25 3.58
N TYR A 110 15.36 -38.62 3.67
CA TYR A 110 14.95 -37.59 2.72
C TYR A 110 14.92 -36.20 3.37
N GLN A 111 15.21 -35.15 2.61
CA GLN A 111 15.13 -33.77 3.04
C GLN A 111 14.28 -32.96 2.07
N VAL A 112 13.30 -32.22 2.58
CA VAL A 112 12.53 -31.25 1.78
C VAL A 112 13.49 -30.17 1.28
N THR A 113 13.67 -30.03 -0.04
CA THR A 113 14.54 -29.03 -0.68
C THR A 113 13.86 -27.69 -0.88
N ILE A 114 12.53 -27.63 -0.74
CA ILE A 114 11.76 -26.37 -0.65
C ILE A 114 10.76 -26.52 0.48
N SER A 115 11.15 -26.13 1.70
CA SER A 115 10.16 -25.71 2.71
C SER A 115 9.44 -24.49 2.13
N ASP A 116 8.12 -24.36 2.31
CA ASP A 116 7.41 -23.09 2.02
C ASP A 116 8.20 -21.96 2.70
N PRO A 117 9.00 -21.18 1.95
CA PRO A 117 9.75 -20.11 2.56
C PRO A 117 8.63 -19.12 2.84
N ASN A 118 8.25 -18.91 4.10
CA ASN A 118 7.36 -17.81 4.43
C ASN A 118 8.02 -16.55 3.85
N PHE A 119 7.60 -16.10 2.66
CA PHE A 119 8.17 -14.96 1.96
C PHE A 119 7.48 -13.74 2.54
N SER A 120 7.91 -13.33 3.73
CA SER A 120 7.14 -12.36 4.51
C SER A 120 8.02 -11.26 5.07
N LEU A 121 7.43 -10.08 5.13
CA LEU A 121 7.93 -8.94 5.87
C LEU A 121 7.21 -8.89 7.23
N PRO A 122 7.86 -8.46 8.31
CA PRO A 122 7.19 -8.12 9.57
C PRO A 122 6.09 -7.09 9.37
N TYR A 123 5.09 -7.11 10.25
CA TYR A 123 3.95 -6.19 10.21
C TYR A 123 4.35 -4.71 10.09
N ASP A 124 5.34 -4.30 10.88
CA ASP A 124 5.77 -2.91 11.00
C ASP A 124 6.74 -2.45 9.89
N GLU A 125 7.14 -3.32 8.97
CA GLU A 125 7.96 -2.88 7.84
C GLU A 125 7.18 -1.91 6.95
N ILE A 126 7.86 -0.84 6.56
CA ILE A 126 7.27 0.26 5.82
C ILE A 126 7.53 0.03 4.33
N ILE A 127 6.46 0.09 3.54
CA ILE A 127 6.52 -0.02 2.09
C ILE A 127 5.98 1.25 1.44
N LEU A 128 6.51 1.57 0.26
CA LEU A 128 5.98 2.62 -0.61
C LEU A 128 4.95 1.99 -1.55
N ILE A 129 3.72 2.50 -1.51
CA ILE A 129 2.64 2.12 -2.42
C ILE A 129 2.24 3.31 -3.27
N TYR A 130 1.65 3.04 -4.42
CA TYR A 130 0.91 4.01 -5.21
C TYR A 130 -0.57 3.60 -5.23
N GLY A 131 -1.40 4.36 -4.54
CA GLY A 131 -2.83 4.10 -4.40
C GLY A 131 -3.70 5.25 -4.92
N PRO A 132 -4.98 5.32 -4.53
CA PRO A 132 -5.93 6.33 -5.02
C PRO A 132 -5.55 7.79 -4.74
N ASN A 133 -4.72 8.05 -3.73
CA ASN A 133 -4.22 9.40 -3.43
C ASN A 133 -2.76 9.60 -3.87
N GLY A 134 -2.23 8.71 -4.70
CA GLY A 134 -0.83 8.70 -5.14
C GLY A 134 0.09 7.89 -4.22
N TYR A 135 1.36 8.28 -4.16
CA TYR A 135 2.38 7.65 -3.34
C TYR A 135 2.14 7.85 -1.85
N GLU A 136 2.17 6.75 -1.09
CA GLU A 136 2.04 6.74 0.36
C GLU A 136 2.99 5.71 0.99
N PHE A 137 3.47 6.02 2.20
CA PHE A 137 4.20 5.05 3.03
C PHE A 137 3.23 4.43 4.03
N ILE A 138 3.12 3.11 4.00
CA ILE A 138 2.24 2.35 4.88
C ILE A 138 2.99 1.17 5.48
N LYS A 139 2.60 0.76 6.69
CA LYS A 139 3.04 -0.52 7.23
C LYS A 139 2.44 -1.65 6.40
N ILE A 140 3.24 -2.60 5.98
CA ILE A 140 2.75 -3.71 5.14
C ILE A 140 1.64 -4.51 5.83
N GLY A 141 1.70 -4.63 7.16
CA GLY A 141 0.64 -5.28 7.95
C GLY A 141 -0.72 -4.59 7.83
N GLU A 142 -0.75 -3.26 7.90
CA GLU A 142 -1.98 -2.46 7.75
C GLU A 142 -2.53 -2.57 6.32
N LEU A 143 -1.65 -2.60 5.31
CA LEU A 143 -2.05 -2.82 3.93
C LEU A 143 -2.70 -4.20 3.73
N VAL A 144 -2.06 -5.25 4.25
CA VAL A 144 -2.54 -6.64 4.15
C VAL A 144 -3.89 -6.80 4.87
N GLU A 145 -4.06 -6.18 6.04
CA GLU A 145 -5.31 -6.27 6.80
C GLU A 145 -6.43 -5.43 6.22
N SER A 146 -6.14 -4.27 5.64
CA SER A 146 -7.14 -3.46 4.95
C SER A 146 -7.64 -4.09 3.65
N GLY A 147 -6.83 -4.97 3.02
CA GLY A 147 -7.18 -5.61 1.75
C GLY A 147 -7.43 -4.59 0.63
N MET A 148 -6.73 -3.45 0.68
CA MET A 148 -6.94 -2.33 -0.23
C MET A 148 -6.82 -2.77 -1.70
N ARG A 149 -7.77 -2.36 -2.53
CA ARG A 149 -7.76 -2.63 -3.98
C ARG A 149 -7.11 -1.47 -4.74
N ASP A 150 -6.73 -1.73 -5.98
CA ASP A 150 -6.16 -0.74 -6.90
C ASP A 150 -4.87 -0.10 -6.34
N VAL A 151 -4.04 -0.95 -5.73
CA VAL A 151 -2.74 -0.58 -5.15
C VAL A 151 -1.64 -1.11 -6.05
N LYS A 152 -0.71 -0.22 -6.41
CA LYS A 152 0.54 -0.58 -7.08
C LYS A 152 1.72 -0.47 -6.14
N VAL A 153 2.74 -1.28 -6.38
CA VAL A 153 4.02 -1.25 -5.67
C VAL A 153 5.16 -1.01 -6.63
N VAL A 154 6.23 -0.40 -6.14
CA VAL A 154 7.46 -0.22 -6.92
C VAL A 154 8.18 -1.57 -6.99
N SER A 155 8.38 -2.08 -8.19
CA SER A 155 9.14 -3.32 -8.46
C SER A 155 10.11 -3.07 -9.62
N PHE A 156 11.09 -3.95 -9.79
CA PHE A 156 11.91 -3.96 -10.98
C PHE A 156 11.48 -5.09 -11.91
N ASN A 157 11.60 -4.86 -13.21
CA ASN A 157 11.43 -5.88 -14.23
C ASN A 157 12.72 -6.71 -14.32
N PRO A 158 12.69 -8.04 -14.13
CA PRO A 158 13.92 -8.86 -14.08
C PRO A 158 14.65 -8.98 -15.42
N GLU A 159 13.98 -8.72 -16.55
CA GLU A 159 14.59 -8.79 -17.88
C GLU A 159 15.25 -7.45 -18.27
N THR A 160 14.57 -6.33 -17.99
CA THR A 160 15.03 -4.99 -18.41
C THR A 160 15.74 -4.21 -17.30
N LEU A 161 15.60 -4.65 -16.04
CA LEU A 161 16.07 -3.99 -14.82
C LEU A 161 15.46 -2.60 -14.57
N ASN A 162 14.43 -2.24 -15.34
CA ASN A 162 13.70 -0.99 -15.16
C ASN A 162 12.81 -1.07 -13.92
N ILE A 163 12.72 0.05 -13.20
CA ILE A 163 11.83 0.19 -12.05
C ILE A 163 10.46 0.67 -12.55
N GLU A 164 9.40 -0.05 -12.20
CA GLU A 164 8.03 0.21 -12.64
C GLU A 164 7.01 0.01 -11.51
N LEU A 165 5.80 0.52 -11.72
CA LEU A 165 4.67 0.33 -10.82
C LEU A 165 3.89 -0.93 -11.22
N CYS A 166 3.86 -1.93 -10.34
CA CYS A 166 3.18 -3.20 -10.57
C CYS A 166 1.92 -3.33 -9.70
N GLU A 167 0.84 -3.86 -10.27
CA GLU A 167 -0.41 -4.13 -9.57
C GLU A 167 -0.25 -5.21 -8.49
N VAL A 168 -0.80 -4.97 -7.31
CA VAL A 168 -0.88 -5.98 -6.24
C VAL A 168 -2.03 -6.94 -6.52
N THR A 169 -1.73 -8.22 -6.76
CA THR A 169 -2.73 -9.24 -7.11
C THR A 169 -3.37 -9.94 -5.92
N GLY A 170 -2.81 -9.80 -4.72
CA GLY A 170 -3.30 -10.47 -3.52
C GLY A 170 -2.43 -10.21 -2.30
N TYR A 171 -2.99 -10.47 -1.12
CA TYR A 171 -2.36 -10.28 0.18
C TYR A 171 -2.27 -11.60 0.91
N PHE A 172 -1.12 -11.87 1.53
CA PHE A 172 -0.84 -13.12 2.23
C PHE A 172 -0.38 -12.83 3.66
N LYS A 173 -0.89 -13.62 4.62
CA LYS A 173 -0.49 -13.57 6.03
C LYS A 173 -0.06 -14.96 6.45
N HIS A 174 1.15 -15.05 6.99
CA HIS A 174 1.73 -16.31 7.47
C HIS A 174 1.83 -16.28 9.00
N PRO A 175 1.90 -17.45 9.66
CA PRO A 175 2.18 -17.53 11.09
C PRO A 175 3.50 -16.82 11.44
N PRO A 176 3.61 -16.25 12.66
CA PRO A 176 4.84 -15.59 13.11
C PRO A 176 6.05 -16.52 12.98
N SER A 177 7.16 -15.97 12.53
CA SER A 177 8.43 -16.69 12.39
C SER A 177 9.60 -15.80 12.79
N ARG A 178 10.78 -16.39 12.92
CA ARG A 178 12.00 -15.65 13.28
C ARG A 178 12.32 -14.59 12.22
N ILE A 179 12.53 -13.37 12.69
CA ILE A 179 12.88 -12.21 11.85
C ILE A 179 14.39 -11.99 11.87
N TYR A 180 14.93 -11.65 10.70
CA TYR A 180 16.32 -11.32 10.44
C TYR A 180 16.38 -9.85 9.98
N GLU A 181 17.42 -9.13 10.39
CA GLU A 181 17.65 -7.74 9.95
C GLU A 181 18.88 -7.71 9.04
N VAL A 182 18.68 -7.38 7.77
CA VAL A 182 19.76 -7.19 6.80
C VAL A 182 20.20 -5.74 6.83
N LYS A 183 21.48 -5.49 7.09
CA LYS A 183 22.07 -4.15 7.17
C LYS A 183 23.05 -3.95 6.02
N LEU A 184 22.82 -2.93 5.21
CA LEU A 184 23.72 -2.57 4.12
C LEU A 184 24.75 -1.54 4.59
N ARG A 185 25.93 -1.52 3.93
CA ARG A 185 26.96 -0.49 4.12
C ARG A 185 26.44 0.93 3.92
N SER A 186 25.41 1.10 3.07
CA SER A 186 24.77 2.39 2.83
C SER A 186 23.92 2.91 4.00
N GLY A 187 23.81 2.16 5.10
CA GLY A 187 22.97 2.49 6.25
C GLY A 187 21.53 2.01 6.13
N ARG A 188 21.10 1.55 4.94
CA ARG A 188 19.79 0.93 4.70
C ARG A 188 19.64 -0.36 5.50
N ARG A 189 18.43 -0.62 5.98
CA ARG A 189 18.08 -1.81 6.75
C ARG A 189 16.72 -2.31 6.31
N VAL A 190 16.55 -3.63 6.32
CA VAL A 190 15.25 -4.27 6.08
C VAL A 190 15.13 -5.48 7.00
N LYS A 191 13.96 -5.65 7.62
CA LYS A 191 13.66 -6.85 8.41
C LYS A 191 12.81 -7.80 7.59
N VAL A 192 13.17 -9.08 7.60
CA VAL A 192 12.57 -10.12 6.76
C VAL A 192 12.59 -11.46 7.47
N THR A 193 11.76 -12.41 7.05
CA THR A 193 11.82 -13.80 7.52
C THR A 193 13.01 -14.55 6.90
N ALA A 194 13.39 -15.69 7.50
CA ALA A 194 14.51 -16.52 7.03
C ALA A 194 14.40 -16.92 5.54
N GLY A 195 13.17 -17.22 5.11
CA GLY A 195 12.87 -17.68 3.75
C GLY A 195 12.65 -16.55 2.75
N HIS A 196 12.58 -15.29 3.18
CA HIS A 196 12.41 -14.18 2.24
C HIS A 196 13.69 -14.02 1.41
N SER A 197 13.53 -13.85 0.11
CA SER A 197 14.65 -13.67 -0.81
C SER A 197 14.91 -12.20 -1.08
N LEU A 198 16.18 -11.80 -1.02
CA LEU A 198 16.65 -10.52 -1.53
C LEU A 198 17.42 -10.75 -2.83
N PHE A 199 17.43 -9.77 -3.72
CA PHE A 199 18.16 -9.88 -4.98
C PHE A 199 19.62 -9.51 -4.78
N THR A 200 20.53 -10.40 -5.17
CA THR A 200 21.97 -10.20 -5.14
C THR A 200 22.56 -10.17 -6.55
N LEU A 201 23.85 -9.89 -6.65
CA LEU A 201 24.64 -10.01 -7.86
C LEU A 201 25.62 -11.19 -7.70
N THR A 202 25.61 -12.12 -8.63
CA THR A 202 26.60 -13.20 -8.70
C THR A 202 27.94 -12.72 -9.28
N ASP A 203 28.99 -13.51 -9.13
CA ASP A 203 30.34 -13.18 -9.61
C ASP A 203 30.39 -12.98 -11.14
N ASP A 204 29.49 -13.61 -11.89
CA ASP A 204 29.30 -13.45 -13.34
C ASP A 204 28.39 -12.27 -13.72
N GLY A 205 27.94 -11.47 -12.73
CA GLY A 205 27.17 -10.25 -12.95
C GLY A 205 25.67 -10.46 -13.13
N MET A 206 25.14 -11.64 -12.81
CA MET A 206 23.71 -11.97 -12.94
C MET A 206 22.94 -11.64 -11.65
N ILE A 207 21.71 -11.17 -11.79
CA ILE A 207 20.85 -10.91 -10.64
C ILE A 207 20.11 -12.19 -10.25
N VAL A 208 20.29 -12.62 -9.00
CA VAL A 208 19.63 -13.83 -8.48
C VAL A 208 18.93 -13.56 -7.15
N ALA A 209 17.82 -14.25 -6.91
CA ALA A 209 17.11 -14.19 -5.63
C ALA A 209 17.81 -15.10 -4.62
N MET A 210 18.38 -14.52 -3.56
CA MET A 210 19.05 -15.23 -2.48
C MET A 210 18.20 -15.21 -1.19
N PRO A 211 17.83 -16.38 -0.64
CA PRO A 211 17.21 -16.47 0.68
C PRO A 211 18.03 -15.78 1.76
N THR A 212 17.35 -15.13 2.70
CA THR A 212 18.00 -14.37 3.77
C THR A 212 19.00 -15.20 4.59
N THR A 213 18.73 -16.49 4.79
CA THR A 213 19.63 -17.40 5.51
C THR A 213 20.95 -17.71 4.80
N LEU A 214 21.03 -17.47 3.49
CA LEU A 214 22.23 -17.71 2.69
C LEU A 214 23.09 -16.45 2.52
N LEU A 215 22.54 -15.27 2.83
CA LEU A 215 23.26 -14.00 2.75
C LEU A 215 24.42 -13.95 3.75
N LYS A 216 25.53 -13.39 3.30
CA LYS A 216 26.76 -13.20 4.08
C LYS A 216 27.23 -11.74 4.01
N PRO A 217 27.95 -11.24 5.04
CA PRO A 217 28.63 -9.96 4.94
C PRO A 217 29.57 -9.95 3.73
N GLY A 218 29.40 -8.95 2.85
CA GLY A 218 30.13 -8.85 1.59
C GLY A 218 29.23 -9.00 0.36
N ASP A 219 28.09 -9.68 0.48
CA ASP A 219 27.16 -9.86 -0.63
C ASP A 219 26.56 -8.51 -1.06
N PHE A 220 26.44 -8.35 -2.38
CA PHE A 220 25.73 -7.20 -2.95
C PHE A 220 24.22 -7.40 -2.83
N ILE A 221 23.49 -6.32 -2.54
CA ILE A 221 22.03 -6.34 -2.51
C ILE A 221 21.54 -5.28 -3.49
N ALA A 222 20.62 -5.68 -4.37
CA ALA A 222 20.00 -4.80 -5.33
C ALA A 222 19.19 -3.72 -4.60
N ILE A 223 19.41 -2.47 -5.01
CA ILE A 223 18.67 -1.30 -4.54
C ILE A 223 18.22 -0.49 -5.76
N PRO A 224 17.05 0.16 -5.71
CA PRO A 224 16.63 1.02 -6.79
C PRO A 224 17.57 2.22 -6.92
N ARG A 225 18.02 2.50 -8.15
CA ARG A 225 18.78 3.73 -8.46
C ARG A 225 17.87 4.95 -8.50
N TYR A 226 16.66 4.80 -9.03
CA TYR A 226 15.64 5.83 -9.12
C TYR A 226 14.29 5.23 -8.73
N LEU A 227 13.41 6.07 -8.19
CA LEU A 227 12.00 5.73 -8.00
C LEU A 227 11.19 6.31 -9.17
N PRO A 228 10.13 5.63 -9.63
CA PRO A 228 9.28 6.15 -10.68
C PRO A 228 8.56 7.41 -10.17
N GLN A 229 8.46 8.45 -11.01
CA GLN A 229 7.64 9.61 -10.70
C GLN A 229 6.17 9.21 -10.59
N ALA A 230 5.39 10.00 -9.85
CA ALA A 230 3.95 9.81 -9.82
C ALA A 230 3.41 9.99 -11.26
N PRO A 231 2.67 9.00 -11.80
CA PRO A 231 2.06 9.11 -13.13
C PRO A 231 1.21 10.38 -13.29
N GLU A 232 0.55 10.79 -12.21
CA GLU A 232 -0.22 12.03 -12.12
C GLU A 232 0.37 12.93 -11.03
N PRO A 233 1.27 13.86 -11.38
CA PRO A 233 1.85 14.77 -10.40
C PRO A 233 0.80 15.68 -9.76
N LEU A 234 0.90 15.82 -8.44
CA LEU A 234 0.03 16.68 -7.64
C LEU A 234 0.43 18.15 -7.82
N ILE A 235 -0.45 18.91 -8.46
CA ILE A 235 -0.29 20.36 -8.70
C ILE A 235 -1.22 21.21 -7.83
N GLU A 236 -2.19 20.59 -7.17
CA GLU A 236 -3.19 21.27 -6.36
C GLU A 236 -3.53 20.45 -5.12
N LEU A 237 -3.58 21.11 -3.96
CA LEU A 237 -3.89 20.51 -2.68
C LEU A 237 -5.24 20.99 -2.15
N ASN A 238 -6.17 20.05 -1.99
CA ASN A 238 -7.44 20.28 -1.30
C ASN A 238 -7.22 20.22 0.23
N VAL A 239 -6.90 21.38 0.81
CA VAL A 239 -6.67 21.55 2.26
C VAL A 239 -7.94 21.21 3.05
N ALA A 240 -9.13 21.54 2.53
CA ALA A 240 -10.39 21.24 3.20
C ALA A 240 -10.58 19.72 3.39
N LYS A 241 -10.34 18.92 2.35
CA LYS A 241 -10.37 17.46 2.42
C LYS A 241 -9.34 16.94 3.43
N LEU A 242 -8.10 17.42 3.32
CA LEU A 242 -7.00 16.97 4.17
C LEU A 242 -7.27 17.22 5.67
N LEU A 243 -7.80 18.40 6.03
CA LEU A 243 -8.15 18.73 7.41
C LEU A 243 -9.37 17.93 7.91
N PHE A 244 -10.32 17.62 7.03
CA PHE A 244 -11.45 16.77 7.36
C PHE A 244 -11.01 15.34 7.66
N ASP A 245 -10.18 14.76 6.80
CA ASP A 245 -9.64 13.40 6.95
C ASP A 245 -8.77 13.28 8.21
N ALA A 246 -8.02 14.34 8.55
CA ALA A 246 -7.28 14.43 9.81
C ALA A 246 -8.17 14.67 11.06
N GLY A 247 -9.49 14.83 10.89
CA GLY A 247 -10.44 14.99 11.99
C GLY A 247 -10.39 16.34 12.71
N VAL A 248 -9.89 17.38 12.05
CA VAL A 248 -9.70 18.70 12.66
C VAL A 248 -11.07 19.35 12.94
N LYS A 249 -11.28 19.79 14.19
CA LYS A 249 -12.53 20.40 14.65
C LYS A 249 -12.46 21.92 14.63
N GLY A 250 -13.62 22.57 14.59
CA GLY A 250 -13.71 24.04 14.68
C GLY A 250 -13.33 24.79 13.40
N VAL A 251 -13.19 24.06 12.28
CA VAL A 251 -12.94 24.62 10.96
C VAL A 251 -14.28 24.80 10.22
N PHE A 252 -14.46 25.97 9.63
CA PHE A 252 -15.60 26.33 8.80
C PHE A 252 -15.12 26.56 7.38
N LEU A 253 -15.89 26.10 6.41
CA LEU A 253 -15.70 26.43 5.01
C LEU A 253 -16.56 27.65 4.67
N ARG A 254 -15.99 28.62 3.95
CA ARG A 254 -16.66 29.76 3.34
C ARG A 254 -16.56 29.62 1.83
N ASP A 255 -17.70 29.59 1.18
CA ASP A 255 -17.77 29.45 -0.27
C ASP A 255 -19.08 30.03 -0.83
N LYS A 256 -19.05 30.50 -2.07
CA LYS A 256 -20.24 31.01 -2.77
C LYS A 256 -21.29 29.90 -2.95
N SER A 257 -20.87 28.64 -3.07
CA SER A 257 -21.79 27.50 -3.16
C SER A 257 -22.63 27.32 -1.89
N ILE A 258 -22.10 27.68 -0.72
CA ILE A 258 -22.80 27.58 0.57
C ILE A 258 -23.96 28.57 0.64
N ALA A 259 -23.79 29.77 0.08
CA ALA A 259 -24.88 30.73 -0.03
C ALA A 259 -26.06 30.15 -0.84
N LYS A 260 -25.76 29.51 -1.98
CA LYS A 260 -26.76 28.84 -2.82
C LYS A 260 -27.43 27.67 -2.10
N PHE A 261 -26.65 26.86 -1.37
CA PHE A 261 -27.17 25.77 -0.54
C PHE A 261 -28.18 26.25 0.50
N PHE A 262 -27.91 27.37 1.18
CA PHE A 262 -28.87 27.94 2.14
C PHE A 262 -30.12 28.56 1.48
N LEU A 263 -30.11 28.81 0.18
CA LEU A 263 -31.30 29.21 -0.59
C LEU A 263 -32.15 28.00 -1.00
N SER A 264 -31.54 26.84 -1.25
CA SER A 264 -32.26 25.61 -1.60
C SER A 264 -32.92 24.92 -0.40
N ILE A 265 -32.55 25.29 0.83
CA ILE A 265 -33.13 24.73 2.05
C ILE A 265 -34.49 25.39 2.33
N PRO A 266 -35.56 24.62 2.66
CA PRO A 266 -36.90 25.15 2.92
C PRO A 266 -36.98 26.21 4.03
N SER A 267 -36.29 26.01 5.15
CA SER A 267 -36.18 27.02 6.22
C SER A 267 -34.94 26.81 7.08
N VAL A 268 -34.50 27.88 7.76
CA VAL A 268 -33.37 27.79 8.71
C VAL A 268 -33.75 26.92 9.91
N GLN A 269 -35.01 26.96 10.33
CA GLN A 269 -35.55 26.17 11.43
C GLN A 269 -35.51 24.66 11.12
N SER A 270 -35.87 24.25 9.89
CA SER A 270 -35.82 22.82 9.52
C SER A 270 -34.39 22.31 9.49
N PHE A 271 -33.44 23.08 8.94
CA PHE A 271 -32.03 22.70 8.93
C PHE A 271 -31.43 22.67 10.33
N SER A 272 -31.77 23.64 11.19
CA SER A 272 -31.36 23.69 12.60
C SER A 272 -31.73 22.41 13.35
N LYS A 273 -32.95 21.89 13.16
CA LYS A 273 -33.38 20.59 13.72
C LYS A 273 -32.58 19.43 13.13
N MET A 274 -32.40 19.41 11.81
CA MET A 274 -31.67 18.33 11.10
C MET A 274 -30.20 18.21 11.54
N VAL A 275 -29.51 19.33 11.75
CA VAL A 275 -28.10 19.32 12.17
C VAL A 275 -27.92 19.35 13.69
N ASN A 276 -29.02 19.39 14.45
CA ASN A 276 -29.07 19.51 15.90
C ASN A 276 -28.22 20.69 16.42
N ARG A 277 -28.51 21.89 15.94
CA ARG A 277 -27.82 23.13 16.33
C ARG A 277 -28.79 24.28 16.55
N PRO A 278 -28.49 25.24 17.45
CA PRO A 278 -29.36 26.39 17.68
C PRO A 278 -29.65 27.17 16.39
N CYS A 279 -30.90 27.62 16.24
CA CYS A 279 -31.32 28.39 15.06
C CYS A 279 -30.44 29.65 14.85
N SER A 280 -30.07 30.33 15.94
CA SER A 280 -29.13 31.47 15.92
C SER A 280 -27.77 31.13 15.31
N THR A 281 -27.25 29.92 15.57
CA THR A 281 -25.98 29.45 15.00
C THR A 281 -26.09 29.22 13.50
N VAL A 282 -27.19 28.63 13.05
CA VAL A 282 -27.43 28.41 11.62
C VAL A 282 -27.71 29.72 10.89
N CYS A 283 -28.43 30.66 11.50
CA CYS A 283 -28.59 32.02 10.98
C CYS A 283 -27.24 32.71 10.78
N TYR A 284 -26.32 32.56 11.75
CA TYR A 284 -24.97 33.08 11.63
C TYR A 284 -24.20 32.43 10.47
N TRP A 285 -24.30 31.11 10.30
CA TRP A 285 -23.70 30.40 9.15
C TRP A 285 -24.23 30.90 7.81
N LYS A 286 -25.55 31.02 7.66
CA LYS A 286 -26.21 31.54 6.46
C LYS A 286 -25.76 32.97 6.15
N LYS A 287 -25.78 33.85 7.15
CA LYS A 287 -25.40 35.27 6.99
C LYS A 287 -23.97 35.45 6.49
N ASN A 288 -23.06 34.58 6.91
CA ASN A 288 -21.64 34.66 6.56
C ASN A 288 -21.23 33.67 5.44
N SER A 289 -22.19 33.04 4.77
CA SER A 289 -21.96 32.03 3.72
C SER A 289 -20.93 30.97 4.15
N MET A 290 -21.04 30.50 5.39
CA MET A 290 -20.12 29.54 5.98
C MET A 290 -20.84 28.28 6.46
N LEU A 291 -20.12 27.16 6.52
CA LEU A 291 -20.63 25.90 7.06
C LEU A 291 -19.49 25.17 7.78
N PRO A 292 -19.72 24.52 8.94
CA PRO A 292 -18.71 23.63 9.52
C PRO A 292 -18.22 22.62 8.49
N LEU A 293 -16.91 22.41 8.41
CA LEU A 293 -16.30 21.50 7.42
C LEU A 293 -16.90 20.09 7.48
N LYS A 294 -17.18 19.60 8.69
CA LYS A 294 -17.86 18.31 8.90
C LYS A 294 -19.25 18.23 8.26
N LEU A 295 -20.01 19.33 8.29
CA LEU A 295 -21.33 19.38 7.66
C LEU A 295 -21.22 19.52 6.15
N TYR A 296 -20.23 20.26 5.64
CA TYR A 296 -19.99 20.34 4.21
C TYR A 296 -19.78 18.95 3.60
N VAL A 297 -18.92 18.13 4.20
CA VAL A 297 -18.71 16.75 3.74
C VAL A 297 -19.98 15.90 3.89
N LYS A 298 -20.74 16.07 4.98
CA LYS A 298 -22.02 15.37 5.16
C LYS A 298 -23.03 15.67 4.05
N PHE A 299 -23.02 16.89 3.49
CA PHE A 299 -23.92 17.32 2.43
C PHE A 299 -23.19 17.45 1.08
N PHE A 300 -22.09 16.71 0.88
CA PHE A 300 -21.22 16.89 -0.29
C PHE A 300 -21.98 16.79 -1.62
N GLU A 301 -22.95 15.88 -1.74
CA GLU A 301 -23.80 15.70 -2.93
C GLU A 301 -24.64 16.95 -3.29
N SER A 302 -24.88 17.84 -2.32
CA SER A 302 -25.58 19.11 -2.54
C SER A 302 -24.67 20.20 -3.14
N PHE A 303 -23.37 19.94 -3.27
CA PHE A 303 -22.38 20.87 -3.78
C PHE A 303 -21.76 20.35 -5.09
N LYS A 304 -21.43 21.24 -6.02
CA LYS A 304 -20.74 20.91 -7.28
C LYS A 304 -19.21 20.91 -7.14
N GLY A 305 -18.70 20.64 -5.94
CA GLY A 305 -17.29 20.85 -5.58
C GLY A 305 -17.00 22.23 -4.98
N LEU A 306 -15.73 22.43 -4.60
CA LEU A 306 -15.23 23.69 -4.05
C LEU A 306 -14.92 24.69 -5.16
N SER A 307 -15.24 25.97 -4.96
CA SER A 307 -14.71 27.03 -5.82
C SER A 307 -13.22 27.28 -5.56
N ALA A 308 -12.53 27.87 -6.53
CA ALA A 308 -11.13 28.30 -6.36
C ALA A 308 -10.98 29.38 -5.27
N GLU A 309 -12.03 30.17 -5.00
CA GLU A 309 -12.02 31.18 -3.94
C GLU A 309 -12.50 30.66 -2.58
N ALA A 310 -12.73 29.35 -2.44
CA ALA A 310 -13.16 28.75 -1.19
C ALA A 310 -12.11 28.97 -0.09
N LYS A 311 -12.57 29.36 1.09
CA LYS A 311 -11.73 29.68 2.25
C LYS A 311 -12.09 28.84 3.45
N LEU A 312 -11.09 28.50 4.23
CA LEU A 312 -11.19 27.91 5.54
C LEU A 312 -11.12 29.01 6.59
N HIS A 313 -11.98 28.91 7.60
CA HIS A 313 -12.12 29.88 8.66
C HIS A 313 -12.14 29.19 10.03
N VAL A 314 -11.54 29.84 11.02
CA VAL A 314 -11.58 29.43 12.43
C VAL A 314 -11.98 30.64 13.28
N ALA A 315 -12.67 30.41 14.40
CA ALA A 315 -13.31 31.46 15.20
C ALA A 315 -12.39 32.63 15.63
N LYS A 316 -11.08 32.37 15.80
CA LYS A 316 -10.07 33.36 16.18
C LYS A 316 -8.86 33.29 15.24
N GLY A 317 -9.09 33.47 13.95
CA GLY A 317 -8.03 33.46 12.94
C GLY A 317 -8.43 34.19 11.66
N LYS A 318 -7.44 34.37 10.78
CA LYS A 318 -7.67 34.82 9.42
C LYS A 318 -8.14 33.66 8.55
N ASP A 319 -8.81 34.00 7.46
CA ASP A 319 -9.18 33.04 6.44
C ASP A 319 -7.91 32.46 5.78
N PHE A 320 -7.97 31.19 5.40
CA PHE A 320 -6.90 30.44 4.74
C PHE A 320 -7.46 29.78 3.48
N PRO A 321 -6.70 29.61 2.39
CA PRO A 321 -7.20 28.95 1.19
C PRO A 321 -7.67 27.51 1.46
N ALA A 322 -8.84 27.13 0.97
CA ALA A 322 -9.33 25.74 1.02
C ALA A 322 -8.66 24.86 -0.04
N ILE A 323 -8.15 25.48 -1.11
CA ILE A 323 -7.43 24.88 -2.21
C ILE A 323 -6.13 25.67 -2.40
N ILE A 324 -4.99 24.99 -2.43
CA ILE A 324 -3.68 25.60 -2.67
C ILE A 324 -3.11 25.03 -3.96
N ARG A 325 -2.78 25.90 -4.92
CA ARG A 325 -1.95 25.50 -6.05
C ARG A 325 -0.52 25.31 -5.57
N LEU A 326 0.03 24.12 -5.81
CA LEU A 326 1.38 23.76 -5.40
C LEU A 326 2.38 24.34 -6.41
N ASP A 327 3.44 24.94 -5.89
CA ASP A 327 4.54 25.53 -6.64
C ASP A 327 5.88 25.21 -5.96
N GLU A 328 6.98 25.63 -6.58
CA GLU A 328 8.33 25.47 -6.01
C GLU A 328 8.47 26.14 -4.64
N ASP A 329 7.78 27.25 -4.39
CA ASP A 329 7.83 27.94 -3.10
C ASP A 329 7.15 27.14 -1.98
N PHE A 330 6.02 26.48 -2.27
CA PHE A 330 5.39 25.57 -1.33
C PHE A 330 6.31 24.39 -1.01
N ALA A 331 6.92 23.79 -2.03
CA ALA A 331 7.82 22.66 -1.86
C ALA A 331 9.07 23.05 -1.07
N TRP A 332 9.71 24.16 -1.44
CA TRP A 332 10.85 24.74 -0.71
C TRP A 332 10.49 25.08 0.74
N PHE A 333 9.31 25.66 0.99
CA PHE A 333 8.84 25.91 2.35
C PHE A 333 8.72 24.64 3.19
N LEU A 334 8.21 23.54 2.62
CA LEU A 334 8.13 22.26 3.33
C LEU A 334 9.52 21.71 3.67
N GLY A 335 10.48 21.81 2.76
CA GLY A 335 11.88 21.44 3.00
C GLY A 335 12.51 22.27 4.11
N PHE A 336 12.37 23.60 4.00
CA PHE A 336 12.89 24.54 4.97
C PHE A 336 12.27 24.36 6.36
N TYR A 337 10.96 24.06 6.43
CA TYR A 337 10.31 23.69 7.68
C TYR A 337 10.89 22.39 8.25
N LEU A 338 11.17 21.39 7.40
CA LEU A 338 11.76 20.13 7.85
C LEU A 338 13.15 20.36 8.47
N ALA A 339 13.96 21.25 7.91
CA ALA A 339 15.24 21.65 8.47
C ALA A 339 15.08 22.50 9.75
N GLU A 340 14.50 23.70 9.63
CA GLU A 340 14.61 24.78 10.63
C GLU A 340 13.29 25.11 11.36
N GLY A 341 12.23 24.36 11.07
CA GLY A 341 10.88 24.67 11.53
C GLY A 341 10.43 24.00 12.81
N ASP A 342 9.53 24.67 13.53
CA ASP A 342 8.67 24.05 14.55
C ASP A 342 7.31 24.77 14.59
N PHE A 343 6.33 24.19 15.27
CA PHE A 343 5.12 24.93 15.63
C PHE A 343 4.93 24.98 17.15
N HIS A 344 4.45 26.12 17.63
CA HIS A 344 4.31 26.38 19.06
C HIS A 344 2.83 26.44 19.47
N ARG A 345 2.47 25.65 20.50
CA ARG A 345 1.12 25.60 21.11
C ARG A 345 -0.04 25.47 20.12
N GLY A 346 0.19 24.96 18.91
CA GLY A 346 -0.84 24.84 17.88
C GLY A 346 -1.29 26.16 17.25
N ARG A 347 -0.56 27.27 17.41
CA ARG A 347 -1.02 28.61 17.01
C ARG A 347 -0.23 29.25 15.88
N TYR A 348 1.07 28.99 15.82
CA TYR A 348 1.95 29.59 14.84
C TYR A 348 3.12 28.67 14.52
N VAL A 349 3.67 28.85 13.32
CA VAL A 349 4.89 28.19 12.83
C VAL A 349 6.07 29.13 13.06
N ARG A 350 7.20 28.59 13.49
CA ARG A 350 8.47 29.31 13.59
C ARG A 350 9.49 28.65 12.68
N LEU A 351 10.33 29.46 12.05
CA LEU A 351 11.38 29.04 11.13
C LEU A 351 12.66 29.79 11.50
N GLY A 352 13.69 29.08 11.94
CA GLY A 352 14.97 29.65 12.30
C GLY A 352 15.75 30.08 11.05
N THR A 353 16.10 31.36 10.93
CA THR A 353 17.00 31.84 9.89
C THR A 353 17.60 33.21 10.20
N LYS A 354 18.92 33.33 10.05
CA LYS A 354 19.63 34.62 10.04
C LYS A 354 19.78 35.18 8.62
N ASN A 355 19.48 34.38 7.59
CA ASN A 355 19.56 34.81 6.20
C ASN A 355 18.29 35.61 5.86
N SER A 356 18.47 36.90 5.54
CA SER A 356 17.37 37.80 5.18
C SER A 356 16.66 37.40 3.89
N GLU A 357 17.35 36.77 2.94
CA GLU A 357 16.77 36.33 1.68
C GLU A 357 15.79 35.16 1.90
N TYR A 358 16.20 34.16 2.68
CA TYR A 358 15.32 33.07 3.11
C TYR A 358 14.14 33.60 3.92
N ALA A 359 14.38 34.55 4.82
CA ALA A 359 13.31 35.21 5.56
C ALA A 359 12.31 35.88 4.63
N GLN A 360 12.76 36.64 3.62
CA GLN A 360 11.88 37.27 2.64
C GLN A 360 11.10 36.24 1.81
N ARG A 361 11.74 35.13 1.39
CA ARG A 361 11.07 34.05 0.66
C ARG A 361 9.93 33.44 1.47
N ILE A 362 10.16 33.15 2.76
CA ILE A 362 9.15 32.64 3.69
C ILE A 362 8.00 33.66 3.86
N MET A 363 8.33 34.95 3.98
CA MET A 363 7.32 36.01 4.16
C MET A 363 6.43 36.15 2.91
N LYS A 364 7.00 36.06 1.70
CA LYS A 364 6.25 36.04 0.43
C LYS A 364 5.34 34.82 0.34
N PHE A 365 5.83 33.64 0.72
CA PHE A 365 5.01 32.43 0.80
C PHE A 365 3.82 32.60 1.77
N ALA A 366 4.06 33.18 2.94
CA ALA A 366 3.00 33.44 3.90
C ALA A 366 1.95 34.42 3.37
N GLU A 367 2.37 35.45 2.64
CA GLU A 367 1.47 36.41 1.99
C GLU A 367 0.57 35.73 0.94
N LYS A 368 1.12 34.84 0.10
CA LYS A 368 0.33 34.03 -0.86
C LYS A 368 -0.80 33.26 -0.18
N LEU A 369 -0.58 32.80 1.05
CA LEU A 369 -1.56 32.05 1.85
C LEU A 369 -2.47 32.94 2.72
N GLY A 370 -2.30 34.27 2.69
CA GLY A 370 -3.02 35.20 3.56
C GLY A 370 -2.61 35.13 5.05
N VAL A 371 -1.43 34.57 5.33
CA VAL A 371 -0.90 34.34 6.69
C VAL A 371 -0.07 35.54 7.14
N LYS A 372 -0.32 36.03 8.36
CA LYS A 372 0.48 37.12 8.95
C LYS A 372 1.85 36.58 9.38
N ALA A 373 2.91 37.16 8.84
CA ALA A 373 4.28 36.80 9.14
C ALA A 373 5.05 37.95 9.81
N THR A 374 6.01 37.62 10.68
CA THR A 374 6.90 38.59 11.33
C THR A 374 8.32 38.03 11.41
N TYR A 375 9.34 38.87 11.23
CA TYR A 375 10.75 38.49 11.30
C TYR A 375 11.50 39.38 12.31
N ASN A 376 12.30 38.78 13.19
CA ASN A 376 13.07 39.49 14.22
C ASN A 376 14.60 39.45 13.99
N GLY A 377 15.06 39.13 12.77
CA GLY A 377 16.48 38.96 12.45
C GLY A 377 17.03 37.55 12.71
N LYS A 378 16.28 36.67 13.38
CA LYS A 378 16.71 35.28 13.66
C LYS A 378 15.63 34.24 13.42
N VAL A 379 14.36 34.61 13.56
CA VAL A 379 13.22 33.70 13.45
C VAL A 379 12.10 34.38 12.68
N VAL A 380 11.57 33.69 11.68
CA VAL A 380 10.31 34.05 11.02
C VAL A 380 9.17 33.34 11.74
N THR A 381 8.14 34.09 12.13
CA THR A 381 6.94 33.56 12.80
C THR A 381 5.71 33.75 11.94
N LEU A 382 5.03 32.66 11.58
CA LEU A 382 3.82 32.63 10.77
C LEU A 382 2.60 32.36 11.66
N ASN A 383 1.77 33.39 11.85
CA ASN A 383 0.63 33.36 12.76
C ASN A 383 -0.61 32.79 12.07
N SER A 384 -0.69 31.46 11.97
CA SER A 384 -1.86 30.76 11.43
C SER A 384 -2.06 29.40 12.07
N VAL A 385 -3.23 29.21 12.71
CA VAL A 385 -3.68 27.92 13.22
C VAL A 385 -3.89 26.95 12.06
N LEU A 386 -4.49 27.41 10.96
CA LEU A 386 -4.80 26.57 9.80
C LEU A 386 -3.53 26.07 9.09
N LEU A 387 -2.46 26.86 9.06
CA LEU A 387 -1.15 26.40 8.56
C LEU A 387 -0.56 25.32 9.47
N VAL A 388 -0.68 25.47 10.79
CA VAL A 388 -0.23 24.43 11.74
C VAL A 388 -1.03 23.14 11.58
N GLU A 389 -2.35 23.23 11.43
CA GLU A 389 -3.21 22.06 11.21
C GLU A 389 -2.93 21.41 9.84
N LEU A 390 -2.63 22.20 8.80
CA LEU A 390 -2.18 21.68 7.50
C LEU A 390 -0.88 20.88 7.65
N LEU A 391 0.14 21.43 8.29
CA LEU A 391 1.42 20.73 8.50
C LEU A 391 1.24 19.44 9.32
N LYS A 392 0.41 19.46 10.37
CA LYS A 392 0.06 18.25 11.13
C LYS A 392 -0.64 17.22 10.26
N ALA A 393 -1.60 17.64 9.43
CA ALA A 393 -2.33 16.74 8.56
C ALA A 393 -1.43 16.13 7.47
N LEU A 394 -0.38 16.84 7.04
CA LEU A 394 0.69 16.31 6.19
C LEU A 394 1.66 15.37 6.93
N LYS A 395 1.53 15.21 8.26
CA LYS A 395 2.38 14.37 9.10
C LYS A 395 3.88 14.72 9.02
N ILE A 396 4.21 15.99 8.79
CA ILE A 396 5.60 16.45 8.64
C ILE A 396 6.41 16.41 9.96
N GLY A 397 5.74 16.28 11.10
CA GLY A 397 6.34 16.23 12.44
C GLY A 397 6.62 17.61 13.04
N ARG A 398 6.76 17.65 14.37
CA ARG A 398 7.00 18.91 15.13
C ARG A 398 8.45 19.03 15.58
N VAL A 399 8.94 18.02 16.28
CA VAL A 399 10.28 17.98 16.86
C VAL A 399 11.22 17.15 16.00
N SER A 400 12.52 17.39 16.12
CA SER A 400 13.55 16.82 15.22
C SER A 400 13.42 15.31 14.98
N HIS A 401 13.17 14.51 16.02
CA HIS A 401 13.06 13.05 15.91
C HIS A 401 11.72 12.57 15.32
N GLU A 402 10.68 13.41 15.31
CA GLU A 402 9.38 13.14 14.69
C GLU A 402 9.32 13.57 13.22
N LYS A 403 10.18 14.52 12.81
CA LYS A 403 10.14 15.12 11.48
C LYS A 403 10.36 14.08 10.38
N ARG A 404 9.50 14.06 9.37
CA ARG A 404 9.56 13.14 8.22
C ARG A 404 9.18 13.88 6.95
N ILE A 405 9.75 13.44 5.82
CA ILE A 405 9.33 13.91 4.50
C ILE A 405 7.85 13.50 4.32
N PRO A 406 6.93 14.45 4.11
CA PRO A 406 5.52 14.11 3.97
C PRO A 406 5.27 13.43 2.61
N ALA A 407 4.34 12.47 2.58
CA ALA A 407 4.03 11.67 1.39
C ALA A 407 3.68 12.51 0.15
N ILE A 408 3.12 13.71 0.37
CA ILE A 408 2.82 14.68 -0.69
C ILE A 408 4.04 14.99 -1.59
N VAL A 409 5.26 15.02 -1.03
CA VAL A 409 6.49 15.36 -1.76
C VAL A 409 6.78 14.33 -2.85
N PHE A 410 6.50 13.05 -2.59
CA PHE A 410 6.70 11.96 -3.57
C PHE A 410 5.71 12.03 -4.73
N ASN A 411 4.67 12.86 -4.61
CA ASN A 411 3.66 13.10 -5.63
C ASN A 411 3.88 14.40 -6.39
N LEU A 412 4.90 15.20 -6.07
CA LEU A 412 5.14 16.48 -6.74
C LEU A 412 5.90 16.28 -8.07
N PRO A 413 5.75 17.23 -9.03
CA PRO A 413 6.65 17.34 -10.18
C PRO A 413 8.13 17.39 -9.74
N LEU A 414 9.03 16.89 -10.60
CA LEU A 414 10.46 16.76 -10.26
C LEU A 414 11.11 18.08 -9.83
N ASP A 415 10.78 19.18 -10.48
CA ASP A 415 11.36 20.49 -10.14
C ASP A 415 10.90 20.98 -8.76
N TYR A 416 9.70 20.58 -8.32
CA TYR A 416 9.20 20.90 -6.98
C TYR A 416 9.89 19.99 -5.95
N VAL A 417 10.17 18.73 -6.28
CA VAL A 417 10.98 17.85 -5.43
C VAL A 417 12.39 18.40 -5.25
N LYS A 418 13.01 18.95 -6.30
CA LYS A 418 14.30 19.66 -6.20
C LYS A 418 14.18 20.86 -5.27
N ALA A 419 13.18 21.71 -5.47
CA ALA A 419 12.94 22.86 -4.61
C ALA A 419 12.73 22.47 -3.13
N PHE A 420 12.07 21.33 -2.87
CA PHE A 420 11.95 20.75 -1.52
C PHE A 420 13.29 20.33 -0.93
N ILE A 421 14.21 19.76 -1.73
CA ILE A 421 15.55 19.36 -1.26
C ILE A 421 16.44 20.60 -1.03
N ASP A 422 16.26 21.65 -1.84
CA ASP A 422 16.99 22.91 -1.72
C ASP A 422 16.58 23.75 -0.50
N GLY A 423 15.37 23.50 0.02
CA GLY A 423 14.85 24.13 1.24
C GLY A 423 15.23 23.36 2.48
#